data_AF-A0A7X9PBQ5-F1
#
_entry.id   AF-A0A7X9PBQ5-F1
#
_cell.length_a   1.000
_cell.length_b   1.000
_cell.length_c   1.000
_cell.angle_alpha   90.00
_cell.angle_beta   90.00
_cell.angle_gamma   90.00
#
_symmetry.space_group_name_H-M   'P 1'
#
loop_
_entity.id
_entity.type
_entity.pdbx_description
1 polymer ?
#
loop_
_entity_poly.entity_id
_entity_poly.type
_entity_poly.pdbx_seq_one_letter_code
_entity_poly.pdbx_strand_id
1 'polypeptide(L)'
;MTHFTDTVELTEFISGLPKAELHLHLEGSVQPEVWARLARRNDPHLSVTPDDIREMLKYNSLSDFLFAFMALTSCFSEPDDFRLAALECGREL
;
A
#
# COMPACT_ATOMS: atom_id res chain seq x y z
N MET A 1 -21.58 -5.85 28.00
CA MET A 1 -20.99 -4.85 27.08
C MET A 1 -19.66 -4.43 27.68
N THR A 2 -18.55 -4.81 27.05
CA THR A 2 -17.22 -4.30 27.40
C THR A 2 -17.14 -2.86 26.91
N HIS A 3 -16.98 -1.92 27.83
CA HIS A 3 -16.71 -0.51 27.50
C HIS A 3 -15.19 -0.34 27.44
N PHE A 4 -14.64 -0.08 26.25
CA PHE A 4 -13.25 0.34 26.10
C PHE A 4 -13.16 1.82 26.48
N THR A 5 -12.33 2.14 27.48
CA THR A 5 -12.20 3.51 28.02
C THR A 5 -10.94 4.22 27.57
N ASP A 6 -10.04 3.53 26.86
CA ASP A 6 -8.79 4.07 26.29
C ASP A 6 -8.67 3.64 24.82
N THR A 7 -8.05 4.47 23.99
CA THR A 7 -7.84 4.20 22.56
C THR A 7 -6.89 3.02 22.35
N VAL A 8 -5.90 2.84 23.23
CA VAL A 8 -4.95 1.72 23.16
C VAL A 8 -5.66 0.38 23.32
N GLU A 9 -6.50 0.26 24.36
CA GLU A 9 -7.29 -0.94 24.64
C GLU A 9 -8.21 -1.34 23.47
N LEU A 10 -8.82 -0.34 22.82
CA LEU A 10 -9.67 -0.58 21.66
C LEU A 10 -8.86 -1.06 20.44
N THR A 11 -7.69 -0.48 20.19
CA THR A 11 -6.80 -0.89 19.08
C THR A 11 -6.32 -2.33 19.26
N GLU A 12 -5.87 -2.70 20.46
CA GLU A 12 -5.42 -4.07 20.74
C GLU A 12 -6.55 -5.08 20.55
N PHE A 13 -7.75 -4.76 21.05
CA PHE A 13 -8.93 -5.59 20.84
C PHE A 13 -9.26 -5.79 19.36
N ILE A 14 -9.31 -4.70 18.56
CA ILE A 14 -9.61 -4.77 17.12
C ILE A 14 -8.54 -5.57 16.37
N SER A 15 -7.27 -5.34 16.67
CA SER A 15 -6.15 -6.05 16.05
C SER A 15 -6.20 -7.56 16.34
N GLY A 16 -6.62 -7.96 17.54
CA GLY A 16 -6.74 -9.37 17.94
C GLY A 16 -7.91 -10.15 17.31
N LEU A 17 -8.86 -9.50 16.63
CA LEU A 17 -9.98 -10.20 16.00
C LEU A 17 -9.52 -11.03 14.77
N PRO A 18 -9.99 -12.27 14.57
CA PRO A 18 -9.81 -12.96 13.30
C PRO A 18 -10.59 -12.22 12.20
N LYS A 19 -9.91 -11.83 11.13
CA LYS A 19 -10.46 -10.99 10.06
C LYS A 19 -10.32 -11.71 8.71
N ALA A 20 -11.30 -11.50 7.84
CA ALA A 20 -11.22 -11.85 6.43
C ALA A 20 -11.37 -10.56 5.62
N GLU A 21 -10.39 -10.27 4.76
CA GLU A 21 -10.42 -9.12 3.87
C GLU A 21 -10.91 -9.56 2.49
N LEU A 22 -12.06 -9.02 2.08
CA LEU A 22 -12.76 -9.45 0.85
C LEU A 22 -12.58 -8.47 -0.31
N HIS A 23 -12.03 -7.29 -0.04
CA HIS A 23 -11.77 -6.27 -1.05
C HIS A 23 -10.41 -5.64 -0.77
N LEU A 24 -9.41 -6.08 -1.51
CA LEU A 24 -8.08 -5.49 -1.53
C LEU A 24 -7.56 -5.51 -2.97
N HIS A 25 -6.94 -4.40 -3.37
CA HIS A 25 -6.17 -4.34 -4.61
C HIS A 25 -4.71 -4.58 -4.25
N LEU A 26 -4.10 -5.64 -4.77
CA LEU A 26 -2.75 -6.05 -4.38
C LEU A 26 -1.72 -4.95 -4.63
N GLU A 27 -1.84 -4.25 -5.76
CA GLU A 27 -0.95 -3.15 -6.10
C GLU A 27 -1.15 -1.94 -5.18
N GLY A 28 -2.36 -1.79 -4.62
CA GLY A 28 -2.69 -0.74 -3.66
C GLY A 28 -2.25 -1.03 -2.22
N SER A 29 -1.83 -2.26 -1.90
CA SER A 29 -1.30 -2.63 -0.59
C SER A 29 0.21 -2.43 -0.47
N VAL A 30 0.85 -1.86 -1.50
CA VAL A 30 2.31 -1.74 -1.57
C VAL A 30 2.79 -0.47 -0.90
N GLN A 31 3.75 -0.61 0.01
CA GLN A 31 4.29 0.53 0.76
C GLN A 31 5.13 1.49 -0.13
N PRO A 32 5.18 2.79 0.18
CA PRO A 32 5.96 3.79 -0.57
C PRO A 32 7.43 3.39 -0.81
N GLU A 33 8.07 2.75 0.16
CA GLU A 33 9.44 2.27 0.07
C GLU A 33 9.60 1.19 -1.00
N VAL A 34 8.60 0.33 -1.16
CA VAL A 34 8.60 -0.74 -2.15
C VAL A 34 8.38 -0.16 -3.53
N TRP A 35 7.40 0.75 -3.70
CA TRP A 35 7.19 1.46 -4.96
C TRP A 35 8.43 2.20 -5.44
N ALA A 36 9.11 2.95 -4.55
CA ALA A 36 10.32 3.66 -4.90
C ALA A 36 11.46 2.70 -5.34
N ARG A 37 11.53 1.48 -4.79
CA ARG A 37 12.47 0.45 -5.24
C ARG A 37 12.08 -0.13 -6.62
N LEU A 38 10.79 -0.41 -6.83
CA LEU A 38 10.27 -0.93 -8.10
C LEU A 38 10.51 0.07 -9.24
N ALA A 39 10.14 1.33 -9.02
CA ALA A 39 10.34 2.43 -9.96
C ALA A 39 11.81 2.53 -10.40
N ARG A 40 12.75 2.60 -9.44
CA ARG A 40 14.19 2.67 -9.75
C ARG A 40 14.73 1.46 -10.49
N ARG A 41 14.18 0.27 -10.22
CA ARG A 41 14.65 -0.97 -10.87
C ARG A 41 14.17 -1.06 -12.31
N ASN A 42 12.89 -0.73 -12.55
CA ASN A 42 12.22 -0.97 -13.81
C ASN A 42 12.33 0.23 -14.76
N ASP A 43 12.54 1.45 -14.23
CA ASP A 43 12.94 2.63 -14.98
C ASP A 43 14.10 3.34 -14.25
N PRO A 44 15.36 3.09 -14.65
CA PRO A 44 16.54 3.70 -14.04
C PRO A 44 16.58 5.23 -14.15
N HIS A 45 15.80 5.82 -15.06
CA HIS A 45 15.72 7.28 -15.24
C HIS A 45 14.62 7.90 -14.37
N LEU A 46 13.68 7.09 -13.84
CA LEU A 46 12.66 7.52 -12.91
C LEU A 46 13.21 7.60 -11.48
N SER A 47 13.61 8.80 -11.08
CA SER A 47 14.04 9.08 -9.71
C SER A 47 12.86 9.52 -8.86
N VAL A 48 12.28 8.58 -8.11
CA VAL A 48 11.22 8.84 -7.13
C VAL A 48 11.65 8.37 -5.74
N THR A 49 11.37 9.19 -4.73
CA THR A 49 11.61 8.89 -3.31
C THR A 49 10.33 8.38 -2.64
N PRO A 50 10.41 7.66 -1.51
CA PRO A 50 9.20 7.29 -0.75
C PRO A 50 8.33 8.49 -0.36
N ASP A 51 8.94 9.67 -0.11
CA ASP A 51 8.19 10.88 0.22
C ASP A 51 7.42 11.43 -0.98
N ASP A 52 7.99 11.39 -2.18
CA ASP A 52 7.28 11.75 -3.42
C ASP A 52 6.04 10.85 -3.61
N ILE A 53 6.19 9.54 -3.34
CA ILE A 53 5.09 8.58 -3.41
C ILE A 53 4.01 8.89 -2.36
N ARG A 54 4.39 9.23 -1.12
CA ARG A 54 3.43 9.65 -0.07
C ARG A 54 2.64 10.88 -0.48
N GLU A 55 3.27 11.85 -1.15
CA GLU A 55 2.56 13.01 -1.68
C GLU A 55 1.61 12.63 -2.81
N MET A 56 1.98 11.70 -3.70
CA MET A 56 1.08 11.18 -4.75
C MET A 56 -0.16 10.45 -4.19
N LEU A 57 -0.06 9.86 -2.99
CA LEU A 57 -1.17 9.18 -2.31
C LEU A 57 -2.15 10.15 -1.62
N LYS A 58 -1.98 11.47 -1.77
CA LYS A 58 -2.94 12.48 -1.29
C LYS A 58 -3.86 12.92 -2.44
N TYR A 59 -5.09 12.44 -2.42
CA TYR A 59 -6.09 12.71 -3.47
C TYR A 59 -7.38 13.30 -2.89
N ASN A 60 -8.07 14.13 -3.70
CA ASN A 60 -9.33 14.79 -3.30
C ASN A 60 -10.56 14.23 -4.02
N SER A 61 -10.35 13.31 -4.97
CA SER A 61 -11.42 12.68 -5.74
C SER A 61 -11.01 11.28 -6.20
N LEU A 62 -12.01 10.50 -6.62
CA LEU A 62 -11.75 9.20 -7.26
C LEU A 62 -10.88 9.35 -8.52
N SER A 63 -11.09 10.43 -9.30
CA SER A 63 -10.31 10.68 -10.51
C SER A 63 -8.84 10.94 -10.20
N ASP A 64 -8.55 11.72 -9.15
CA ASP A 64 -7.18 11.98 -8.69
C ASP A 64 -6.52 10.69 -8.20
N PHE A 65 -7.26 9.89 -7.43
CA PHE A 65 -6.83 8.56 -7.00
C PHE A 65 -6.47 7.68 -8.19
N LEU A 66 -7.33 7.59 -9.21
CA LEU A 66 -7.08 6.76 -10.39
C LEU A 66 -5.85 7.23 -11.17
N PHE A 67 -5.62 8.55 -11.25
CA PHE A 67 -4.41 9.07 -11.88
C PHE A 67 -3.15 8.63 -11.13
N ALA A 68 -3.12 8.80 -9.80
CA ALA A 68 -1.99 8.38 -8.97
C ALA A 68 -1.80 6.86 -9.02
N PHE A 69 -2.89 6.09 -8.87
CA PHE A 69 -2.87 4.63 -8.89
C PHE A 69 -2.35 4.09 -10.22
N MET A 70 -2.82 4.59 -11.36
CA MET A 70 -2.32 4.17 -12.67
C MET A 70 -0.84 4.52 -12.86
N ALA A 71 -0.39 5.70 -12.39
CA ALA A 71 1.01 6.09 -12.47
C ALA A 71 1.91 5.14 -11.65
N LEU A 72 1.51 4.83 -10.42
CA LEU A 72 2.28 3.95 -9.53
C LEU A 72 2.28 2.50 -10.01
N THR A 73 1.12 1.98 -10.44
CA THR A 73 1.02 0.60 -10.91
C THR A 73 1.69 0.37 -12.26
N SER A 74 1.92 1.42 -13.07
CA SER A 74 2.72 1.31 -14.30
C SER A 74 4.17 0.88 -14.06
N CYS A 75 4.68 0.98 -12.83
CA CYS A 75 6.01 0.50 -12.46
C CYS A 75 6.10 -1.03 -12.37
N PHE A 76 5.00 -1.77 -12.38
CA PHE A 76 4.98 -3.23 -12.34
C PHE A 76 5.11 -3.78 -13.75
N SER A 77 6.25 -4.38 -14.06
CA SER A 77 6.57 -4.88 -15.42
C SER A 77 6.98 -6.35 -15.44
N GLU A 78 7.57 -6.86 -14.36
CA GLU A 78 8.11 -8.23 -14.30
C GLU A 78 7.34 -9.12 -13.31
N PRO A 79 7.31 -10.45 -13.51
CA PRO A 79 6.65 -11.38 -12.58
C PRO A 79 7.13 -11.26 -11.13
N ASP A 80 8.41 -10.92 -10.93
CA ASP A 80 9.00 -10.73 -9.61
C ASP A 80 8.44 -9.52 -8.85
N ASP A 81 7.85 -8.56 -9.56
CA ASP A 81 7.24 -7.34 -8.98
C ASP A 81 5.97 -7.70 -8.25
N PHE A 82 5.13 -8.51 -8.90
CA PHE A 82 3.89 -9.05 -8.34
C PHE A 82 4.19 -10.04 -7.22
N ARG A 83 5.22 -10.87 -7.36
CA ARG A 83 5.68 -11.76 -6.28
C ARG A 83 6.08 -10.95 -5.04
N LEU A 84 6.83 -9.86 -5.23
CA LEU A 84 7.23 -8.99 -4.14
C LEU A 84 6.02 -8.35 -3.45
N ALA A 85 5.07 -7.81 -4.22
CA ALA A 85 3.86 -7.21 -3.67
C ALA A 85 3.01 -8.22 -2.87
N ALA A 86 2.85 -9.45 -3.38
CA ALA A 86 2.12 -10.50 -2.68
C ALA A 86 2.78 -10.88 -1.34
N LEU A 87 4.12 -10.98 -1.32
CA LEU A 87 4.84 -11.25 -0.09
C LEU A 87 4.71 -10.11 0.91
N GLU A 88 4.80 -8.86 0.46
CA GLU A 88 4.68 -7.70 1.35
C GLU A 88 3.26 -7.60 1.93
N CYS A 89 2.23 -7.74 1.09
CA CYS A 89 0.84 -7.77 1.54
C CYS A 89 0.60 -8.83 2.61
N GLY A 90 1.21 -10.01 2.47
CA GLY A 90 1.08 -11.10 3.43
C GLY A 90 1.88 -10.92 4.73
N ARG A 91 2.83 -9.98 4.80
CA ARG A 91 3.61 -9.73 6.04
C ARG A 91 2.84 -8.95 7.09
N GLU A 92 1.81 -8.22 6.69
CA GLU A 92 0.96 -7.42 7.58
C GLU A 92 -0.33 -8.15 8.00
N LEU A 93 -0.49 -9.41 7.57
CA LEU A 93 -1.58 -10.32 7.98
C LEU A 93 -1.16 -11.24 9.13
#